data_AF-A0AAV3REW3-F1
#
_entry.id   AF-A0AAV3REW3-F1
#
_cell.length_a   1.000
_cell.length_b   1.000
_cell.length_c   1.000
_cell.angle_alpha   90.00
_cell.angle_beta   90.00
_cell.angle_gamma   90.00
#
_symmetry.space_group_name_H-M   'P 1'
#
loop_
_entity.id
_entity.type
_entity.pdbx_description
1 polymer ?
#
loop_
_entity_poly.entity_id
_entity_poly.type
_entity_poly.pdbx_seq_one_letter_code
_entity_poly.pdbx_strand_id
1 'polypeptide(L)'
;MWSGKEVSYRHLRVFGCIAYAHIPKDERTKFDFKSKQCVFLSFEDEKFGYKLYDLVDKKIIRSRDVMFREDLTVKDLDKTEKLGSYSDDLVDWQDEF
;
A
#
# COMPACT_ATOMS: atom_id res chain seq x y z
N MET A 1 23.94 33.19 -7.08
CA MET A 1 23.26 31.93 -6.72
C MET A 1 21.78 32.25 -6.55
N TRP A 2 20.89 31.62 -7.31
CA TRP A 2 19.46 31.89 -7.24
C TRP A 2 18.79 30.86 -6.31
N SER A 3 18.39 31.29 -5.12
CA SER A 3 17.48 30.54 -4.25
C SER A 3 16.44 31.51 -3.72
N GLY A 4 15.28 31.55 -4.39
CA GLY A 4 14.14 32.41 -4.04
C GLY A 4 12.79 31.90 -4.55
N LYS A 5 12.75 30.70 -5.15
CA LYS A 5 11.51 30.06 -5.59
C LYS A 5 11.06 29.09 -4.51
N GLU A 6 9.87 29.29 -3.98
CA GLU A 6 9.27 28.37 -3.02
C GLU A 6 9.04 27.00 -3.68
N VAL A 7 9.68 25.96 -3.13
CA VAL A 7 9.56 24.59 -3.63
C VAL A 7 8.42 23.91 -2.88
N SER A 8 7.44 23.40 -3.62
CA SER A 8 6.33 22.66 -3.02
C SER A 8 6.77 21.24 -2.65
N TYR A 9 6.63 20.89 -1.38
CA TYR A 9 6.90 19.54 -0.85
C TYR A 9 5.66 18.63 -0.87
N ARG A 10 4.53 19.07 -1.43
CA ARG A 10 3.25 18.35 -1.38
C ARG A 10 3.29 16.96 -2.03
N HIS A 11 4.23 16.76 -2.95
CA HIS A 11 4.40 15.49 -3.67
C HIS A 11 5.44 14.56 -3.02
N LEU A 12 6.19 15.02 -2.01
CA LEU A 12 7.11 14.14 -1.30
C LEU A 12 6.33 13.12 -0.47
N ARG A 13 6.87 11.91 -0.44
CA ARG A 13 6.30 10.75 0.25
C ARG A 13 7.38 9.94 0.93
N VAL A 14 7.04 9.30 2.05
CA VAL A 14 7.96 8.44 2.81
C VAL A 14 8.23 7.13 2.07
N PHE A 15 9.49 6.88 1.70
CA PHE A 15 9.92 5.61 1.09
C PHE A 15 9.65 4.41 2.00
N GLY A 16 9.18 3.30 1.42
CA GLY A 16 8.90 2.07 2.16
C GLY A 16 7.63 2.11 3.01
N CYS A 17 6.83 3.18 2.90
CA CYS A 17 5.53 3.25 3.57
C CYS A 17 4.50 2.36 2.89
N ILE A 18 3.43 2.07 3.62
CA ILE A 18 2.28 1.35 3.07
C ILE A 18 1.47 2.28 2.18
N ALA A 19 1.07 1.74 1.03
CA ALA A 19 0.34 2.46 0.01
C ALA A 19 -0.79 1.60 -0.51
N TYR A 20 -1.96 2.20 -0.74
CA TYR A 20 -3.11 1.53 -1.33
C TYR A 20 -3.31 2.03 -2.75
N ALA A 21 -3.02 1.17 -3.72
CA ALA A 21 -3.23 1.45 -5.13
C ALA A 21 -4.69 1.18 -5.50
N HIS A 22 -5.36 2.11 -6.17
CA HIS A 22 -6.71 1.88 -6.66
C HIS A 22 -6.73 0.83 -7.79
N ILE A 23 -7.67 -0.12 -7.72
CA ILE A 23 -7.89 -1.13 -8.77
C ILE A 23 -9.01 -0.63 -9.69
N PRO A 24 -8.78 -0.45 -11.00
CA PRO A 24 -9.81 0.00 -11.92
C PRO A 24 -10.97 -1.01 -12.01
N LYS A 25 -12.17 -0.49 -12.27
CA LYS A 25 -13.39 -1.32 -12.29
C LYS A 25 -13.35 -2.43 -13.34
N ASP A 26 -12.63 -2.22 -14.43
CA ASP A 26 -12.53 -3.17 -15.55
C ASP A 26 -11.72 -4.42 -15.18
N GLU A 27 -10.81 -4.30 -14.20
CA GLU A 27 -10.02 -5.41 -13.66
C GLU A 27 -10.69 -6.10 -12.46
N ARG A 28 -11.90 -5.65 -12.08
CA ARG A 28 -12.56 -6.01 -10.83
C ARG A 28 -13.84 -6.82 -11.08
N THR A 29 -14.00 -7.96 -10.39
CA THR A 29 -15.30 -8.64 -10.29
C THR A 29 -16.17 -8.03 -9.19
N LYS A 30 -17.46 -8.40 -9.12
CA LYS A 30 -18.44 -7.78 -8.22
C LYS A 30 -18.00 -7.80 -6.74
N PHE A 31 -17.23 -8.82 -6.33
CA PHE A 31 -16.76 -9.05 -4.97
C PHE A 31 -15.28 -8.71 -4.72
N ASP A 32 -14.52 -8.30 -5.73
CA ASP A 32 -13.11 -7.97 -5.49
C ASP A 32 -12.95 -6.63 -4.75
N PHE A 33 -11.84 -6.54 -4.02
CA PHE A 33 -11.42 -5.34 -3.31
C PHE A 33 -11.24 -4.15 -4.28
N LYS A 34 -11.47 -2.94 -3.77
CA LYS A 34 -11.35 -1.68 -4.55
C LYS A 34 -9.92 -1.16 -4.65
N SER A 35 -9.03 -1.68 -3.82
CA SER A 35 -7.66 -1.21 -3.70
C SER A 35 -6.74 -2.35 -3.32
N LYS A 36 -5.49 -2.28 -3.77
CA LYS A 36 -4.45 -3.23 -3.43
C LYS A 36 -3.44 -2.63 -2.48
N GLN A 37 -3.14 -3.35 -1.39
CA GLN A 37 -2.11 -2.97 -0.45
C GLN A 37 -0.73 -3.24 -1.03
N CYS A 38 0.12 -2.21 -1.02
CA CYS A 38 1.43 -2.19 -1.64
C CYS A 38 2.42 -1.43 -0.74
N VAL A 39 3.69 -1.47 -1.13
CA VAL A 39 4.77 -0.68 -0.51
C VAL A 39 5.25 0.37 -1.50
N PHE A 40 5.39 1.61 -1.05
CA PHE A 40 5.94 2.67 -1.89
C PHE A 40 7.44 2.50 -2.12
N LEU A 41 7.86 2.40 -3.38
CA LEU A 41 9.27 2.21 -3.77
C LEU A 41 9.92 3.49 -4.28
N SER A 42 9.26 4.20 -5.21
CA SER A 42 9.83 5.41 -5.80
C SER A 42 8.81 6.24 -6.54
N PHE A 43 9.18 7.50 -6.77
CA PHE A 43 8.57 8.32 -7.81
C PHE A 43 8.95 7.78 -9.19
N GLU A 44 8.03 7.88 -10.14
CA GLU A 44 8.29 7.65 -11.56
C GLU A 44 7.87 8.90 -12.34
N ASP A 45 8.02 8.88 -13.67
CA ASP A 45 7.64 10.03 -14.50
C ASP A 45 6.17 10.41 -14.30
N GLU A 46 5.83 11.68 -14.53
CA GLU A 46 4.44 12.20 -14.39
C GLU A 46 3.40 11.38 -15.15
N LYS A 47 3.81 10.68 -16.21
CA LYS A 47 2.94 9.78 -16.99
C LYS A 47 2.55 8.51 -16.21
N PHE A 48 3.44 7.97 -15.39
CA PHE A 48 3.29 6.67 -14.73
C PHE A 48 3.01 6.79 -13.22
N GLY A 49 3.30 7.94 -12.61
CA GLY A 49 2.98 8.22 -11.21
C GLY A 49 4.00 7.62 -10.26
N TYR A 50 3.56 6.65 -9.45
CA TYR A 50 4.36 6.04 -8.40
C TYR A 50 4.64 4.57 -8.70
N LYS A 51 5.85 4.13 -8.32
CA LYS A 51 6.27 2.74 -8.36
C LYS A 51 5.98 2.10 -7.01
N LEU A 52 5.18 1.05 -7.03
CA LEU A 52 4.76 0.33 -5.83
C LEU A 52 5.12 -1.15 -5.94
N TYR A 53 5.39 -1.76 -4.80
CA TYR A 53 5.57 -3.20 -4.69
C TYR A 53 4.32 -3.85 -4.12
N ASP A 54 3.74 -4.75 -4.87
CA ASP A 54 2.61 -5.57 -4.44
C ASP A 54 3.12 -6.71 -3.56
N LEU A 55 2.67 -6.76 -2.30
CA LEU A 55 3.11 -7.76 -1.33
C LEU A 55 2.52 -9.15 -1.62
N VAL A 56 1.36 -9.21 -2.27
CA VAL A 56 0.65 -10.46 -2.54
C VAL A 56 1.20 -11.11 -3.81
N ASP A 57 1.19 -10.37 -4.93
CA ASP A 57 1.63 -10.91 -6.22
C ASP A 57 3.16 -10.85 -6.39
N LYS A 58 3.88 -10.22 -5.44
CA LYS A 58 5.33 -10.00 -5.48
C LYS A 58 5.82 -9.30 -6.74
N LYS A 59 4.99 -8.42 -7.32
CA LYS A 59 5.25 -7.70 -8.57
C LYS A 59 5.36 -6.20 -8.35
N ILE A 60 6.06 -5.52 -9.26
CA ILE A 60 6.08 -4.06 -9.29
C ILE A 60 4.86 -3.59 -10.08
N ILE A 61 4.09 -2.68 -9.49
CA ILE A 61 2.97 -2.00 -10.15
C ILE A 61 3.25 -0.50 -10.25
N ARG A 62 2.60 0.13 -11.23
CA ARG A 62 2.64 1.57 -11.46
C ARG A 62 1.25 2.14 -11.32
N SER A 63 1.07 3.16 -10.48
CA SER A 63 -0.23 3.80 -10.31
C SER A 63 -0.08 5.28 -9.94
N ARG A 64 -1.02 6.09 -10.42
CA ARG A 64 -1.18 7.51 -10.05
C ARG A 64 -2.15 7.68 -8.88
N ASP A 65 -3.15 6.81 -8.80
CA ASP A 65 -4.20 6.86 -7.79
C ASP A 65 -3.80 5.98 -6.61
N VAL A 66 -3.06 6.60 -5.69
CA VAL A 66 -2.43 5.93 -4.56
C VAL A 66 -2.69 6.71 -3.28
N MET A 67 -3.19 6.00 -2.26
CA MET A 67 -3.34 6.53 -0.91
C MET A 67 -2.17 6.08 -0.06
N PHE A 68 -1.38 7.02 0.45
CA PHE A 68 -0.19 6.74 1.26
C PHE A 68 -0.52 6.76 2.75
N ARG A 69 -0.11 5.70 3.45
CA ARG A 69 -0.13 5.58 4.90
C ARG A 69 1.30 5.64 5.40
N GLU A 70 1.80 6.86 5.50
CA GLU A 70 3.18 7.17 5.89
C GLU A 70 3.47 6.86 7.36
N ASP A 71 2.41 6.66 8.15
CA ASP A 71 2.44 6.19 9.53
C ASP A 71 2.81 4.71 9.65
N LEU A 72 2.70 3.93 8.58
CA LEU A 72 2.88 2.49 8.58
C LEU A 72 4.06 2.07 7.70
N THR A 73 4.84 1.14 8.22
CA THR A 73 5.93 0.48 7.47
C THR A 73 5.62 -0.99 7.24
N VAL A 74 6.40 -1.63 6.35
CA VAL A 74 6.30 -3.08 6.09
C VAL A 74 6.42 -3.90 7.38
N LYS A 75 7.22 -3.46 8.34
CA LYS A 75 7.39 -4.16 9.63
C LYS A 75 6.15 -4.14 10.51
N ASP A 76 5.27 -3.15 10.31
CA ASP A 76 4.04 -3.00 11.08
C ASP A 76 2.90 -3.83 10.49
N LEU A 77 2.96 -4.11 9.18
CA LEU A 77 2.08 -5.10 8.55
C LEU A 77 2.34 -6.51 9.05
N ASP A 78 3.61 -6.94 9.12
CA ASP A 78 3.97 -8.28 9.61
C ASP A 78 3.42 -8.54 11.02
N LYS A 79 3.35 -7.51 11.87
CA LYS A 79 2.76 -7.61 13.21
C LYS A 79 1.24 -7.74 13.15
N THR A 80 0.60 -7.04 12.23
CA THR A 80 -0.86 -7.02 12.08
C THR A 80 -1.37 -8.35 11.51
N GLU A 81 -0.68 -8.91 10.51
CA GLU A 81 -0.99 -10.24 9.97
C GLU A 81 -0.81 -11.33 11.03
N LYS A 82 0.25 -11.25 11.84
CA LYS A 82 0.48 -12.17 12.96
C LYS A 82 -0.56 -12.07 14.07
N LEU A 83 -1.17 -10.89 14.25
CA LEU A 83 -2.24 -10.71 15.24
C LEU A 83 -3.56 -11.27 14.71
N GLY A 84 -3.84 -11.11 13.41
CA GLY A 84 -5.02 -11.66 12.75
C GLY A 84 -5.03 -13.20 12.70
N SER A 85 -3.87 -13.83 12.48
CA SER A 85 -3.75 -15.29 12.52
C SER A 85 -4.06 -15.85 13.92
N TYR A 86 -3.60 -15.18 14.98
CA TYR A 86 -3.88 -15.59 16.36
C TYR A 86 -5.37 -15.51 16.72
N SER A 87 -6.11 -14.56 16.14
CA SER A 87 -7.56 -14.50 16.35
C SER A 87 -8.32 -15.58 15.59
N ASP A 88 -7.93 -15.94 14.36
CA ASP A 88 -8.55 -17.05 13.63
C ASP A 88 -8.30 -18.39 14.33
N ASP A 89 -7.09 -18.61 14.87
CA ASP A 89 -6.75 -19.82 15.64
C ASP A 89 -7.56 -19.94 16.96
N LEU A 90 -8.01 -18.82 17.55
CA LEU A 90 -8.84 -18.81 18.77
C LEU A 90 -10.32 -19.11 18.49
N VAL A 91 -10.80 -18.85 17.27
CA VAL A 91 -12.17 -19.18 16.87
C VAL A 91 -12.32 -20.70 16.71
N ASP A 92 -11.30 -21.38 16.20
CA ASP A 92 -11.28 -22.84 16.01
C ASP A 92 -11.40 -23.61 17.35
N TRP A 93 -10.75 -23.13 18.41
CA TRP A 93 -10.82 -23.75 19.75
C TRP A 93 -12.15 -23.54 20.50
N GLN A 94 -12.98 -22.58 20.09
CA GLN A 94 -14.26 -22.30 20.73
C GLN A 94 -15.42 -23.13 20.17
N ASP A 95 -15.23 -23.80 19.03
CA ASP A 95 -16.20 -24.73 18.43
C ASP A 95 -15.95 -26.20 18.82
N GLU A 96 -14.94 -26.50 19.65
CA GLU A 96 -14.62 -27.87 20.13
C GLU A 96 -15.16 -28.21 21.54
N PHE A 97 -15.99 -27.36 22.17
CA PHE A 97 -16.61 -27.63 23.48
C PHE A 97 -18.14 -27.51 23.50
#